data_AF-A0A9X9LDP1-F1
#
_entry.id   AF-A0A9X9LDP1-F1
#
_cell.length_a   1.000
_cell.length_b   1.000
_cell.length_c   1.000
_cell.angle_alpha   90.00
_cell.angle_beta   90.00
_cell.angle_gamma   90.00
#
_symmetry.space_group_name_H-M   'P 1'
#
loop_
_entity.id
_entity.type
_entity.pdbx_description
1 polymer ?
#
loop_
_entity_poly.entity_id
_entity_poly.type
_entity_poly.pdbx_seq_one_letter_code
_entity_poly.pdbx_strand_id
1 'polypeptide(L)'
;MEENMKLATVEDTVEYHLFLIPDEPRDPEKHKEIFQKYIERIMTHFAPLLVPYIWQNQPFNLKYKPGKGDVPAHMFGMTKFGDNIEDEWFIVYIVKQITKEFPELVARIEDNDGEFLLIEAADFLPKWLDPDNSANRVFFSHGELCIIPAPRKPGAVPWLPTTPPTVPQALNIISTHPEEILASESIRAAVNRRIRGYPEKIQASLHRAHCFLPAGIVAVLKQRPRLVAAGVQAFYLRDPIDLRACRVFKTFLPETRIMTSVTFTKCLYAQLVQQRFVPDRRSGYKMPPPSHPQYRAHELGMKLAHGFEILCSKFSPHFSDSKKSFMTPSPLWAGFLESLKKNDYFKVGLAKHL
;
A
#
# COMPACT_ATOMS: atom_id res chain seq x y z
N MET A 1 14.56 11.98 -32.54
CA MET A 1 15.20 11.76 -31.21
C MET A 1 14.10 11.72 -30.15
N GLU A 2 13.13 10.83 -30.34
CA GLU A 2 11.87 10.82 -29.56
C GLU A 2 11.55 9.41 -29.02
N GLU A 3 12.60 8.59 -28.88
CA GLU A 3 12.55 7.26 -28.28
C GLU A 3 13.72 7.16 -27.29
N ASN A 4 13.49 7.60 -26.04
CA ASN A 4 14.22 7.15 -24.84
C ASN A 4 13.84 7.95 -23.58
N MET A 5 12.54 8.23 -23.37
CA MET A 5 12.03 8.36 -22.01
C MET A 5 11.38 7.04 -21.64
N LYS A 6 12.22 6.01 -21.42
CA LYS A 6 11.81 4.87 -20.59
C LYS A 6 11.31 5.47 -19.28
N LEU A 7 10.01 5.37 -19.03
CA LEU A 7 9.47 5.62 -17.70
C LEU A 7 10.35 4.82 -16.75
N ALA A 8 10.98 5.49 -15.80
CA ALA A 8 11.53 4.81 -14.64
C ALA A 8 10.33 4.11 -13.98
N THR A 9 10.19 2.81 -14.24
CA THR A 9 9.26 1.95 -13.51
C THR A 9 9.60 2.14 -12.05
N VAL A 10 8.62 2.63 -11.29
CA VAL A 10 8.81 2.78 -9.86
C VAL A 10 8.94 1.36 -9.31
N GLU A 11 10.09 1.03 -8.73
CA GLU A 11 10.31 -0.26 -8.09
C GLU A 11 9.40 -0.43 -6.86
N ASP A 12 9.07 -1.68 -6.54
CA ASP A 12 8.28 -2.12 -5.38
C ASP A 12 6.88 -1.48 -5.28
N THR A 13 6.13 -1.53 -6.37
CA THR A 13 4.77 -1.01 -6.47
C THR A 13 3.78 -2.06 -6.89
N VAL A 14 2.62 -2.05 -6.23
CA VAL A 14 1.44 -2.79 -6.66
C VAL A 14 0.39 -1.81 -7.15
N GLU A 15 -0.10 -2.04 -8.37
CA GLU A 15 -1.20 -1.33 -9.00
C GLU A 15 -2.47 -2.19 -8.95
N TYR A 16 -3.60 -1.54 -8.71
CA TYR A 16 -4.90 -2.19 -8.67
C TYR A 16 -5.93 -1.36 -9.41
N HIS A 17 -6.61 -2.00 -10.35
CA HIS A 17 -7.62 -1.42 -11.22
C HIS A 17 -8.95 -2.08 -10.93
N LEU A 18 -9.97 -1.31 -10.58
CA LEU A 18 -11.32 -1.79 -10.32
C LEU A 18 -12.29 -1.20 -11.33
N PHE A 19 -12.93 -2.09 -12.08
CA PHE A 19 -13.86 -1.80 -13.16
C PHE A 19 -15.28 -2.13 -12.73
N LEU A 20 -16.26 -1.34 -13.18
CA LEU A 20 -17.67 -1.63 -13.00
C LEU A 20 -18.17 -2.54 -14.12
N ILE A 21 -19.00 -3.53 -13.78
CA ILE A 21 -19.69 -4.38 -14.74
C ILE A 21 -21.19 -4.48 -14.36
N PRO A 22 -22.12 -4.15 -15.28
CA PRO A 22 -21.89 -3.54 -16.59
C PRO A 22 -21.44 -2.08 -16.46
N ASP A 23 -20.48 -1.67 -17.31
CA ASP A 23 -20.14 -0.25 -17.48
C ASP A 23 -21.15 0.38 -18.46
N GLU A 24 -22.18 1.03 -17.93
CA GLU A 24 -23.15 1.73 -18.75
C GLU A 24 -22.56 3.08 -19.21
N PRO A 25 -22.41 3.31 -20.52
CA PRO A 25 -21.91 4.58 -21.03
C PRO A 25 -22.88 5.71 -20.65
N ARG A 26 -22.45 6.54 -19.71
CA ARG A 26 -23.15 7.74 -19.25
C ARG A 26 -22.35 8.98 -19.63
N ASP A 27 -23.00 10.13 -19.51
CA ASP A 27 -22.32 11.43 -19.51
C ASP A 27 -21.04 11.39 -18.64
N PRO A 28 -19.87 11.85 -19.14
CA PRO A 28 -18.59 11.70 -18.44
C PRO A 28 -18.57 12.23 -16.99
N GLU A 29 -19.29 13.31 -16.71
CA GLU A 29 -19.39 13.86 -15.35
C GLU A 29 -20.22 12.95 -14.45
N LYS A 30 -21.39 12.49 -14.90
CA LYS A 30 -22.17 11.48 -14.16
C LYS A 30 -21.37 10.19 -13.94
N HIS A 31 -20.57 9.78 -14.92
CA HIS A 31 -19.74 8.58 -14.81
C HIS A 31 -18.67 8.73 -13.72
N LYS A 32 -17.99 9.87 -13.70
CA LYS A 32 -17.02 10.23 -12.65
C LYS A 32 -17.66 10.30 -11.27
N GLU A 33 -18.84 10.90 -11.13
CA GLU A 33 -19.57 10.97 -9.86
C GLU A 33 -19.88 9.58 -9.29
N ILE A 34 -20.26 8.61 -10.15
CA ILE A 34 -20.53 7.23 -9.75
C ILE A 34 -19.27 6.59 -9.17
N PHE A 35 -18.14 6.67 -9.89
CA PHE A 35 -16.88 6.13 -9.39
C PHE A 35 -16.42 6.80 -8.10
N GLN A 36 -16.59 8.12 -7.96
CA GLN A 36 -16.27 8.82 -6.73
C GLN A 36 -17.11 8.31 -5.55
N LYS A 37 -18.42 8.09 -5.75
CA LYS A 37 -19.29 7.47 -4.73
C LYS A 37 -18.84 6.06 -4.37
N TYR A 38 -18.39 5.26 -5.33
CA TYR A 38 -17.82 3.93 -5.05
C TYR A 38 -16.53 4.01 -4.25
N ILE A 39 -15.61 4.91 -4.62
CA ILE A 39 -14.37 5.13 -3.88
C ILE A 39 -14.68 5.50 -2.43
N GLU A 40 -15.61 6.43 -2.19
CA GLU A 40 -16.02 6.81 -0.83
C GLU A 40 -16.59 5.62 -0.06
N ARG A 41 -17.53 4.86 -0.66
CA ARG A 41 -18.11 3.65 -0.05
C ARG A 41 -17.06 2.62 0.31
N ILE A 42 -16.13 2.31 -0.61
CA ILE A 42 -15.04 1.36 -0.42
C ILE A 42 -14.12 1.84 0.71
N MET A 43 -13.61 3.07 0.61
CA MET A 43 -12.67 3.61 1.59
C MET A 43 -13.30 3.66 2.99
N THR A 44 -14.59 4.00 3.10
CA THR A 44 -15.31 3.98 4.38
C THR A 44 -15.51 2.57 4.91
N HIS A 45 -15.95 1.62 4.07
CA HIS A 45 -16.18 0.23 4.48
C HIS A 45 -14.89 -0.43 5.01
N PHE A 46 -13.76 -0.20 4.34
CA PHE A 46 -12.48 -0.80 4.71
C PHE A 46 -11.64 0.07 5.66
N ALA A 47 -12.10 1.26 6.06
CA ALA A 47 -11.41 2.13 7.00
C ALA A 47 -10.96 1.44 8.31
N PRO A 48 -11.77 0.56 8.95
CA PRO A 48 -11.36 -0.15 10.17
C PRO A 48 -10.09 -0.99 10.00
N LEU A 49 -9.79 -1.47 8.79
CA LEU A 49 -8.59 -2.23 8.48
C LEU A 49 -7.45 -1.31 7.99
N LEU A 50 -7.79 -0.34 7.13
CA LEU A 50 -6.79 0.50 6.44
C LEU A 50 -6.21 1.60 7.32
N VAL A 51 -7.01 2.18 8.24
CA VAL A 51 -6.62 3.31 9.11
C VAL A 51 -5.65 2.90 10.22
N PRO A 52 -5.81 1.78 10.96
CA PRO A 52 -4.83 1.40 11.98
C PRO A 52 -3.57 0.74 11.40
N TYR A 53 -3.60 0.28 10.15
CA TYR A 53 -2.47 -0.41 9.53
C TYR A 53 -1.24 0.50 9.36
N ILE A 54 -0.06 -0.01 9.76
CA ILE A 54 1.23 0.69 9.64
C ILE A 54 1.85 0.29 8.30
N TRP A 55 1.55 1.07 7.26
CA TRP A 55 2.14 0.92 5.93
C TRP A 55 3.62 1.28 5.94
N GLN A 56 4.42 0.59 5.15
CA GLN A 56 5.86 0.82 5.03
C GLN A 56 6.16 2.18 4.39
N ASN A 57 5.53 2.47 3.25
CA ASN A 57 5.82 3.69 2.48
C ASN A 57 4.52 4.43 2.12
N GLN A 58 3.63 3.84 1.31
CA GLN A 58 2.37 4.47 0.93
C GLN A 58 1.15 3.65 1.37
N PRO A 59 0.05 4.29 1.82
CA PRO A 59 -1.17 3.56 2.13
C PRO A 59 -1.95 3.13 0.88
N PHE A 60 -2.85 2.17 1.06
CA PHE A 60 -3.91 1.91 0.09
C PHE A 60 -4.68 3.20 -0.25
N ASN A 61 -4.97 3.40 -1.52
CA ASN A 61 -5.64 4.58 -2.04
C ASN A 61 -6.41 4.24 -3.31
N LEU A 62 -7.50 4.95 -3.56
CA LEU A 62 -8.25 4.83 -4.80
C LEU A 62 -8.54 6.22 -5.37
N LYS A 63 -8.45 6.34 -6.68
CA LYS A 63 -8.81 7.54 -7.44
C LYS A 63 -9.51 7.15 -8.73
N TYR A 64 -10.40 8.02 -9.20
CA TYR A 64 -10.99 7.88 -10.52
C TYR A 64 -9.93 8.12 -11.61
N LYS A 65 -9.87 7.22 -12.60
CA LYS A 65 -9.16 7.44 -13.86
C LYS A 65 -10.18 7.42 -15.02
N PRO A 66 -10.24 8.48 -15.84
CA PRO A 66 -11.06 8.47 -17.05
C PRO A 66 -10.53 7.41 -18.03
N GLY A 67 -11.43 6.89 -18.86
CA GLY A 67 -11.06 5.94 -19.91
C GLY A 67 -10.07 6.55 -20.90
N LYS A 68 -9.10 5.76 -21.35
CA LYS A 68 -8.07 6.18 -22.31
C LYS A 68 -7.64 4.99 -23.17
N GLY A 69 -7.76 5.13 -24.49
CA GLY A 69 -7.46 4.05 -25.43
C GLY A 69 -8.34 2.83 -25.14
N ASP A 70 -7.71 1.65 -25.07
CA ASP A 70 -8.38 0.38 -24.78
C ASP A 70 -8.58 0.09 -23.28
N VAL A 71 -8.51 1.12 -22.42
CA VAL A 71 -8.78 0.98 -20.99
C VAL A 71 -10.01 1.82 -20.63
N PRO A 72 -11.10 1.21 -20.15
CA PRO A 72 -12.30 1.93 -19.76
C PRO A 72 -12.07 2.78 -18.51
N ALA A 73 -13.02 3.65 -18.20
CA ALA A 73 -12.98 4.41 -16.97
C ALA A 73 -13.00 3.45 -15.77
N HIS A 74 -12.19 3.74 -14.74
CA HIS A 74 -12.01 2.81 -13.62
C HIS A 74 -11.56 3.52 -12.35
N MET A 75 -11.66 2.82 -11.22
CA MET A 75 -10.96 3.20 -10.00
C MET A 75 -9.57 2.60 -10.05
N PHE A 76 -8.57 3.42 -9.77
CA PHE A 76 -7.18 3.04 -9.79
C PHE A 76 -6.54 3.35 -8.45
N GLY A 77 -5.72 2.45 -7.97
CA GLY A 77 -4.79 2.71 -6.89
C GLY A 77 -3.42 2.16 -7.19
N MET A 78 -2.44 2.72 -6.50
CA MET A 78 -1.05 2.31 -6.58
C MET A 78 -0.44 2.49 -5.21
N THR A 79 0.22 1.45 -4.71
CA THR A 79 0.89 1.50 -3.42
C THR A 79 2.34 1.07 -3.59
N LYS A 80 3.25 1.94 -3.16
CA LYS A 80 4.66 1.59 -2.99
C LYS A 80 4.79 0.81 -1.69
N PHE A 81 5.10 -0.48 -1.79
CA PHE A 81 5.26 -1.36 -0.62
C PHE A 81 6.71 -1.42 -0.14
N GLY A 82 7.69 -1.10 -1.00
CA GLY A 82 9.12 -1.13 -0.66
C GLY A 82 9.55 -2.51 -0.14
N ASP A 83 10.36 -2.56 0.90
CA ASP A 83 10.83 -3.84 1.46
C ASP A 83 9.73 -4.68 2.14
N ASN A 84 8.53 -4.13 2.39
CA ASN A 84 7.48 -4.85 3.12
C ASN A 84 6.50 -5.56 2.17
N ILE A 85 6.88 -6.72 1.67
CA ILE A 85 6.04 -7.59 0.83
C ILE A 85 4.66 -7.89 1.48
N GLU A 86 4.55 -7.83 2.82
CA GLU A 86 3.25 -8.00 3.49
C GLU A 86 2.24 -6.88 3.19
N ASP A 87 2.68 -5.67 2.78
CA ASP A 87 1.79 -4.60 2.30
C ASP A 87 1.15 -4.97 0.96
N GLU A 88 1.92 -5.56 0.04
CA GLU A 88 1.41 -6.06 -1.26
C GLU A 88 0.34 -7.13 -1.05
N TRP A 89 0.62 -8.15 -0.24
CA TRP A 89 -0.35 -9.23 0.00
C TRP A 89 -1.55 -8.78 0.82
N PHE A 90 -1.40 -7.76 1.66
CA PHE A 90 -2.55 -7.13 2.31
C PHE A 90 -3.44 -6.41 1.29
N ILE A 91 -2.86 -5.79 0.25
CA ILE A 91 -3.62 -5.18 -0.85
C ILE A 91 -4.37 -6.26 -1.64
N VAL A 92 -3.74 -7.40 -1.95
CA VAL A 92 -4.43 -8.54 -2.59
C VAL A 92 -5.64 -8.98 -1.76
N TYR A 93 -5.47 -9.11 -0.45
CA TYR A 93 -6.57 -9.41 0.46
C TYR A 93 -7.69 -8.36 0.40
N ILE A 94 -7.35 -7.07 0.49
CA ILE A 94 -8.33 -5.97 0.46
C ILE A 94 -9.08 -5.94 -0.87
N VAL A 95 -8.38 -6.04 -2.00
CA VAL A 95 -9.01 -6.03 -3.33
C VAL A 95 -9.94 -7.23 -3.51
N LYS A 96 -9.54 -8.42 -3.06
CA LYS A 96 -10.43 -9.60 -3.03
C LYS A 96 -11.68 -9.34 -2.17
N GLN A 97 -11.54 -8.71 -1.01
CA GLN A 97 -12.71 -8.38 -0.18
C GLN A 97 -13.59 -7.30 -0.83
N ILE A 98 -12.99 -6.33 -1.54
CA ILE A 98 -13.75 -5.30 -2.27
C ILE A 98 -14.64 -5.95 -3.34
N THR A 99 -14.11 -6.85 -4.16
CA THR A 99 -14.93 -7.51 -5.20
C THR A 99 -15.95 -8.48 -4.63
N LYS A 100 -15.78 -8.94 -3.39
CA LYS A 100 -16.77 -9.73 -2.66
C LYS A 100 -17.92 -8.88 -2.12
N GLU A 101 -17.60 -7.72 -1.54
CA GLU A 101 -18.58 -6.79 -0.96
C GLU A 101 -19.34 -5.99 -2.03
N PHE A 102 -18.67 -5.70 -3.14
CA PHE A 102 -19.20 -4.98 -4.29
C PHE A 102 -19.11 -5.90 -5.52
N PRO A 103 -20.04 -6.85 -5.70
CA PRO A 103 -20.01 -7.85 -6.78
C PRO A 103 -20.06 -7.26 -8.19
N GLU A 104 -20.52 -6.02 -8.34
CA GLU A 104 -20.44 -5.22 -9.57
C GLU A 104 -19.00 -4.80 -9.93
N LEU A 105 -18.03 -5.00 -9.03
CA LEU A 105 -16.63 -4.66 -9.25
C LEU A 105 -15.80 -5.88 -9.63
N VAL A 106 -15.05 -5.70 -10.70
CA VAL A 106 -14.00 -6.62 -11.14
C VAL A 106 -12.67 -5.93 -11.02
N ALA A 107 -11.71 -6.62 -10.41
CA ALA A 107 -10.42 -6.04 -10.10
C ALA A 107 -9.27 -6.77 -10.79
N ARG A 108 -8.30 -6.02 -11.28
CA ARG A 108 -7.01 -6.50 -11.76
C ARG A 108 -5.93 -5.95 -10.83
N ILE A 109 -4.94 -6.77 -10.48
CA ILE A 109 -3.83 -6.38 -9.60
C ILE A 109 -2.53 -6.82 -10.28
N GLU A 110 -1.60 -5.89 -10.43
CA GLU A 110 -0.30 -6.12 -11.06
C GLU A 110 0.80 -5.49 -10.20
N ASP A 111 1.99 -6.08 -10.22
CA ASP A 111 3.19 -5.49 -9.61
C ASP A 111 4.27 -5.25 -10.69
N ASN A 112 5.52 -5.07 -10.26
CA ASN A 112 6.67 -4.88 -11.14
C ASN A 112 6.97 -6.08 -12.05
N ASP A 113 6.55 -7.29 -11.68
CA ASP A 113 6.68 -8.52 -12.45
C ASP A 113 5.43 -8.78 -13.34
N GLY A 114 4.42 -7.90 -13.26
CA GLY A 114 3.16 -8.02 -13.97
C GLY A 114 2.17 -8.91 -13.21
N GLU A 115 1.96 -10.13 -13.69
CA GLU A 115 0.95 -11.07 -13.16
C GLU A 115 1.51 -11.91 -12.00
N PHE A 116 1.97 -11.27 -10.92
CA PHE A 116 2.62 -11.96 -9.78
C PHE A 116 1.74 -12.98 -9.06
N LEU A 117 0.41 -12.86 -9.15
CA LEU A 117 -0.51 -13.88 -8.63
C LEU A 117 -0.31 -15.25 -9.31
N LEU A 118 0.11 -15.25 -10.58
CA LEU A 118 0.43 -16.47 -11.32
C LEU A 118 1.75 -17.08 -10.85
N ILE A 119 2.70 -16.26 -10.36
CA ILE A 119 3.96 -16.74 -9.80
C ILE A 119 3.69 -17.59 -8.54
N GLU A 120 2.82 -17.12 -7.63
CA GLU A 120 2.43 -17.89 -6.43
C GLU A 120 1.70 -19.20 -6.78
N ALA A 121 1.08 -19.27 -7.96
CA ALA A 121 0.33 -20.43 -8.44
C ALA A 121 1.06 -21.25 -9.52
N ALA A 122 2.36 -21.01 -9.74
CA ALA A 122 3.13 -21.54 -10.88
C ALA A 122 3.00 -23.05 -11.08
N ASP A 123 3.05 -23.84 -9.99
CA ASP A 123 2.97 -25.30 -10.03
C ASP A 123 1.61 -25.85 -10.49
N PHE A 124 0.58 -24.99 -10.52
CA PHE A 124 -0.80 -25.37 -10.82
C PHE A 124 -1.33 -24.72 -12.11
N LEU A 125 -0.50 -23.90 -12.79
CA LEU A 125 -0.92 -23.22 -14.00
C LEU A 125 -1.16 -24.22 -15.13
N PRO A 126 -2.18 -23.99 -15.97
CA PRO A 126 -2.36 -24.80 -17.16
C PRO A 126 -1.23 -24.52 -18.16
N LYS A 127 -0.78 -25.55 -18.89
CA LYS A 127 0.34 -25.47 -19.84
C LYS A 127 0.21 -24.40 -20.93
N TRP A 128 -1.00 -23.91 -21.18
CA TRP A 128 -1.25 -22.88 -22.18
C TRP A 128 -0.99 -21.48 -21.64
N LEU A 129 -0.97 -21.27 -20.32
CA LEU A 129 -0.82 -19.95 -19.71
C LEU A 129 0.67 -19.70 -19.41
N ASP A 130 1.22 -18.66 -20.04
CA ASP A 130 2.63 -18.28 -19.94
C ASP A 130 2.74 -16.74 -19.83
N PRO A 131 3.94 -16.20 -19.50
CA PRO A 131 4.13 -14.76 -19.36
C PRO A 131 3.83 -13.94 -20.61
N ASP A 132 3.94 -14.52 -21.81
CA ASP A 132 3.72 -13.80 -23.07
C ASP A 132 2.22 -13.66 -23.38
N ASN A 133 1.38 -14.51 -22.80
CA ASN A 133 -0.06 -14.54 -23.09
C ASN A 133 -0.99 -14.23 -21.91
N SER A 134 -0.45 -14.01 -20.71
CA SER A 134 -1.19 -13.79 -19.46
C SER A 134 -1.87 -12.43 -19.37
N ALA A 135 -1.42 -11.44 -20.13
CA ALA A 135 -1.90 -10.06 -20.05
C ALA A 135 -3.43 -9.97 -20.16
N ASN A 136 -4.05 -9.25 -19.21
CA ASN A 136 -5.50 -9.05 -19.12
C ASN A 136 -6.30 -10.36 -19.03
N ARG A 137 -5.76 -11.42 -18.42
CA ARG A 137 -6.51 -12.66 -18.17
C ARG A 137 -6.86 -12.90 -16.71
N VAL A 138 -6.15 -12.28 -15.78
CA VAL A 138 -6.27 -12.55 -14.34
C VAL A 138 -7.05 -11.45 -13.65
N PHE A 139 -8.14 -11.81 -12.98
CA PHE A 139 -9.01 -10.86 -12.29
C PHE A 139 -9.54 -11.44 -10.98
N PHE A 140 -9.88 -10.58 -10.03
CA PHE A 140 -10.80 -10.90 -8.96
C PHE A 140 -12.22 -10.47 -9.35
N SER A 141 -13.20 -11.36 -9.19
CA SER A 141 -14.62 -11.07 -9.35
C SER A 141 -15.40 -11.84 -8.29
N HIS A 142 -16.37 -11.19 -7.63
CA HIS A 142 -17.17 -11.82 -6.56
C HIS A 142 -16.33 -12.44 -5.43
N GLY A 143 -15.14 -11.89 -5.16
CA GLY A 143 -14.19 -12.43 -4.18
C GLY A 143 -13.41 -13.68 -4.63
N GLU A 144 -13.59 -14.12 -5.87
CA GLU A 144 -12.92 -15.28 -6.44
C GLU A 144 -11.90 -14.85 -7.50
N LEU A 145 -10.83 -15.66 -7.63
CA LEU A 145 -9.82 -15.45 -8.67
C LEU A 145 -10.32 -16.12 -9.96
N CYS A 146 -10.33 -15.34 -11.04
CA CYS A 146 -10.76 -15.73 -12.37
C CYS A 146 -9.58 -15.65 -13.34
N ILE A 147 -9.49 -16.62 -14.25
CA ILE A 147 -8.52 -16.66 -15.35
C ILE A 147 -9.28 -16.90 -16.66
N ILE A 148 -9.22 -15.93 -17.57
CA ILE A 148 -9.85 -16.05 -18.90
C ILE A 148 -9.09 -17.09 -19.73
N PRO A 149 -9.73 -18.19 -20.18
CA PRO A 149 -9.05 -19.26 -20.89
C PRO A 149 -8.55 -18.83 -22.28
N ALA A 150 -7.57 -19.54 -22.82
CA ALA A 150 -7.27 -19.53 -24.24
C ALA A 150 -7.86 -20.78 -24.92
N PRO A 151 -8.34 -20.69 -26.18
CA PRO A 151 -8.91 -21.83 -26.87
C PRO A 151 -7.80 -22.85 -27.23
N ARG A 152 -8.09 -24.15 -27.06
CA ARG A 152 -7.14 -25.24 -27.43
C ARG A 152 -6.87 -25.33 -28.93
N LYS A 153 -7.82 -24.88 -29.75
CA LYS A 153 -7.72 -24.75 -31.21
C LYS A 153 -8.32 -23.40 -31.62
N PRO A 154 -7.69 -22.64 -32.53
CA PRO A 154 -8.26 -21.40 -33.04
C PRO A 154 -9.67 -21.62 -33.59
N GLY A 155 -10.64 -20.80 -33.17
CA GLY A 155 -12.03 -20.86 -33.63
C GLY A 155 -12.91 -21.96 -33.03
N ALA A 156 -12.39 -22.78 -32.09
CA ALA A 156 -13.19 -23.84 -31.47
C ALA A 156 -14.30 -23.32 -30.55
N VAL A 157 -14.09 -22.16 -29.92
CA VAL A 157 -15.04 -21.50 -29.02
C VAL A 157 -15.07 -20.01 -29.37
N PRO A 158 -16.14 -19.47 -29.97
CA PRO A 158 -16.15 -18.12 -30.55
C PRO A 158 -15.87 -16.98 -29.55
N TRP A 159 -16.20 -17.16 -28.27
CA TRP A 159 -16.02 -16.12 -27.25
C TRP A 159 -14.63 -16.13 -26.60
N LEU A 160 -13.83 -17.18 -26.82
CA LEU A 160 -12.49 -17.29 -26.22
C LEU A 160 -11.44 -16.54 -27.04
N PRO A 161 -10.68 -15.61 -26.42
CA PRO A 161 -9.69 -14.82 -27.12
C PRO A 161 -8.44 -15.68 -27.40
N THR A 162 -8.04 -15.75 -28.68
CA THR A 162 -6.86 -16.51 -29.11
C THR A 162 -5.56 -15.78 -28.76
N THR A 163 -5.60 -14.45 -28.72
CA THR A 163 -4.52 -13.57 -28.23
C THR A 163 -4.90 -13.00 -26.86
N PRO A 164 -3.98 -12.34 -26.13
CA PRO A 164 -4.34 -11.57 -24.94
C PRO A 164 -5.52 -10.61 -25.24
N PRO A 165 -6.61 -10.66 -24.46
CA PRO A 165 -7.77 -9.80 -24.70
C PRO A 165 -7.46 -8.33 -24.35
N THR A 166 -8.20 -7.41 -24.95
CA THR A 166 -8.26 -6.03 -24.43
C THR A 166 -9.03 -6.00 -23.12
N VAL A 167 -8.87 -4.95 -22.30
CA VAL A 167 -9.62 -4.83 -21.04
C VAL A 167 -11.14 -4.87 -21.27
N PRO A 168 -11.73 -4.14 -22.25
CA PRO A 168 -13.16 -4.25 -22.55
C PRO A 168 -13.60 -5.66 -22.96
N GLN A 169 -12.80 -6.38 -23.74
CA GLN A 169 -13.09 -7.77 -24.10
C GLN A 169 -13.08 -8.67 -22.86
N ALA A 170 -12.08 -8.51 -21.99
CA ALA A 170 -11.97 -9.26 -20.75
C ALA A 170 -13.17 -9.02 -19.83
N LEU A 171 -13.55 -7.76 -19.62
CA LEU A 171 -14.72 -7.39 -18.80
C LEU A 171 -16.01 -7.96 -19.40
N ASN A 172 -16.18 -7.93 -20.72
CA ASN A 172 -17.34 -8.54 -21.39
C ASN A 172 -17.38 -10.05 -21.16
N ILE A 173 -16.25 -10.75 -21.29
CA ILE A 173 -16.17 -12.20 -21.00
C ILE A 173 -16.52 -12.48 -19.54
N ILE A 174 -15.99 -11.69 -18.59
CA ILE A 174 -16.26 -11.87 -17.16
C ILE A 174 -17.74 -11.67 -16.82
N SER A 175 -18.40 -10.72 -17.48
CA SER A 175 -19.84 -10.49 -17.34
C SER A 175 -20.69 -11.62 -17.91
N THR A 176 -20.27 -12.19 -19.05
CA THR A 176 -21.10 -13.10 -19.86
C THR A 176 -20.87 -14.58 -19.54
N HIS A 177 -19.67 -14.94 -19.08
CA HIS A 177 -19.27 -16.33 -18.83
C HIS A 177 -18.61 -16.51 -17.43
N PRO A 178 -19.23 -16.05 -16.34
CA PRO A 178 -18.60 -16.04 -15.00
C PRO A 178 -18.22 -17.44 -14.48
N GLU A 179 -18.97 -18.48 -14.86
CA GLU A 179 -18.70 -19.86 -14.44
C GLU A 179 -17.53 -20.50 -15.21
N GLU A 180 -17.26 -20.06 -16.44
CA GLU A 180 -16.24 -20.65 -17.32
C GLU A 180 -14.84 -20.06 -17.10
N ILE A 181 -14.75 -18.94 -16.38
CA ILE A 181 -13.49 -18.23 -16.10
C ILE A 181 -12.98 -18.47 -14.67
N LEU A 182 -13.72 -19.21 -13.84
CA LEU A 182 -13.30 -19.45 -12.47
C LEU A 182 -11.98 -20.24 -12.48
N ALA A 183 -10.95 -19.71 -11.80
CA ALA A 183 -9.67 -20.40 -11.75
C ALA A 183 -9.82 -21.74 -11.02
N SER A 184 -9.00 -22.72 -11.41
CA SER A 184 -9.01 -24.04 -10.77
C SER A 184 -8.81 -23.94 -9.26
N GLU A 185 -9.36 -24.89 -8.51
CA GLU A 185 -9.25 -24.89 -7.04
C GLU A 185 -7.80 -24.84 -6.57
N SER A 186 -6.87 -25.52 -7.24
CA SER A 186 -5.45 -25.50 -6.91
C SER A 186 -4.82 -24.12 -7.08
N ILE A 187 -5.16 -23.39 -8.14
CA ILE A 187 -4.68 -22.02 -8.37
C ILE A 187 -5.26 -21.08 -7.30
N ARG A 188 -6.56 -21.15 -7.06
CA ARG A 188 -7.23 -20.33 -6.03
C ARG A 188 -6.67 -20.62 -4.64
N ALA A 189 -6.44 -21.88 -4.32
CA ALA A 189 -5.87 -22.31 -3.04
C ALA A 189 -4.43 -21.79 -2.85
N ALA A 190 -3.61 -21.76 -3.90
CA ALA A 190 -2.26 -21.21 -3.84
C ALA A 190 -2.27 -19.72 -3.48
N VAL A 191 -3.05 -18.90 -4.19
CA VAL A 191 -3.20 -17.47 -3.89
C VAL A 191 -3.84 -17.25 -2.51
N ASN A 192 -4.92 -17.98 -2.20
CA ASN A 192 -5.62 -17.89 -0.91
C ASN A 192 -4.74 -18.30 0.28
N ARG A 193 -3.75 -19.18 0.08
CA ARG A 193 -2.78 -19.55 1.12
C ARG A 193 -1.93 -18.35 1.54
N ARG A 194 -1.53 -17.49 0.59
CA ARG A 194 -0.67 -16.34 0.88
C ARG A 194 -1.40 -15.22 1.63
N ILE A 195 -2.68 -15.03 1.34
CA ILE A 195 -3.58 -14.11 2.07
C ILE A 195 -4.33 -14.77 3.25
N ARG A 196 -4.00 -16.00 3.60
CA ARG A 196 -4.68 -16.71 4.70
C ARG A 196 -4.42 -16.00 6.03
N GLY A 197 -5.48 -15.88 6.82
CA GLY A 197 -5.42 -15.35 8.19
C GLY A 197 -5.49 -13.83 8.27
N TYR A 198 -5.61 -13.09 7.16
CA TYR A 198 -6.10 -11.73 7.23
C TYR A 198 -7.59 -11.72 7.64
N PRO A 199 -8.03 -10.75 8.45
CA PRO A 199 -7.27 -9.59 8.93
C PRO A 199 -6.40 -9.82 10.18
N GLU A 200 -6.55 -10.92 10.92
CA GLU A 200 -5.86 -11.18 12.20
C GLU A 200 -4.32 -11.19 12.06
N LYS A 201 -3.83 -11.66 10.91
CA LYS A 201 -2.41 -11.70 10.53
C LYS A 201 -1.73 -10.32 10.63
N ILE A 202 -2.49 -9.22 10.49
CA ILE A 202 -1.98 -7.86 10.69
C ILE A 202 -1.39 -7.70 12.08
N GLN A 203 -2.05 -8.20 13.13
CA GLN A 203 -1.52 -8.09 14.49
C GLN A 203 -0.29 -8.97 14.69
N ALA A 204 -0.25 -10.14 14.03
CA ALA A 204 0.90 -11.04 14.08
C ALA A 204 2.13 -10.50 13.33
N SER A 205 1.97 -9.54 12.42
CA SER A 205 3.08 -8.86 11.73
C SER A 205 3.66 -7.68 12.51
N LEU A 206 3.02 -7.27 13.62
CA LEU A 206 3.50 -6.22 14.49
C LEU A 206 4.58 -6.72 15.46
N HIS A 207 5.50 -5.82 15.81
CA HIS A 207 6.54 -6.03 16.80
C HIS A 207 6.56 -4.86 17.78
N ARG A 208 6.62 -5.15 19.08
CA ARG A 208 6.74 -4.12 20.12
C ARG A 208 8.13 -4.16 20.74
N ALA A 209 8.78 -3.02 20.79
CA ALA A 209 10.09 -2.87 21.40
C ALA A 209 10.14 -1.64 22.30
N HIS A 210 10.92 -1.73 23.38
CA HIS A 210 11.23 -0.57 24.21
C HIS A 210 12.28 0.31 23.52
N CYS A 211 12.03 1.61 23.52
CA CYS A 211 12.92 2.62 22.94
C CYS A 211 13.08 3.79 23.93
N PHE A 212 14.31 4.29 24.08
CA PHE A 212 14.55 5.58 24.74
C PHE A 212 14.42 6.71 23.71
N LEU A 213 13.29 7.43 23.73
CA LEU A 213 12.95 8.45 22.73
C LEU A 213 12.70 9.81 23.37
N PRO A 214 13.12 10.91 22.73
CA PRO A 214 12.73 12.27 23.11
C PRO A 214 11.21 12.38 23.34
N ALA A 215 10.81 13.07 24.40
CA ALA A 215 9.41 13.19 24.80
C ALA A 215 8.49 13.71 23.68
N GLY A 216 9.00 14.61 22.82
CA GLY A 216 8.27 15.11 21.66
C GLY A 216 7.92 14.02 20.63
N ILE A 217 8.84 13.09 20.37
CA ILE A 217 8.58 11.94 19.48
C ILE A 217 7.54 11.03 20.11
N VAL A 218 7.63 10.79 21.43
CA VAL A 218 6.65 9.97 22.14
C VAL A 218 5.25 10.59 22.05
N ALA A 219 5.13 11.90 22.20
CA ALA A 219 3.87 12.61 22.05
C ALA A 219 3.29 12.46 20.63
N VAL A 220 4.13 12.60 19.60
CA VAL A 220 3.73 12.42 18.19
C VAL A 220 3.27 10.99 17.93
N LEU A 221 4.02 9.98 18.37
CA LEU A 221 3.67 8.57 18.15
C LEU A 221 2.43 8.12 18.92
N LYS A 222 2.14 8.73 20.08
CA LYS A 222 0.88 8.49 20.80
C LYS A 222 -0.33 8.96 20.02
N GLN A 223 -0.22 10.09 19.30
CA GLN A 223 -1.31 10.63 18.50
C GLN A 223 -1.40 9.99 17.11
N ARG A 224 -0.24 9.70 16.50
CA ARG A 224 -0.14 9.16 15.14
C ARG A 224 0.90 8.03 15.09
N PRO A 225 0.55 6.81 15.56
CA PRO A 225 1.47 5.68 15.61
C PRO A 225 2.12 5.32 14.26
N ARG A 226 1.39 5.53 13.16
CA ARG A 226 1.84 5.24 11.79
C ARG A 226 3.06 6.04 11.35
N LEU A 227 3.35 7.18 11.98
CA LEU A 227 4.55 7.97 11.67
C LEU A 227 5.84 7.24 12.05
N VAL A 228 5.76 6.14 12.79
CA VAL A 228 6.91 5.26 13.01
C VAL A 228 7.53 4.80 11.69
N ALA A 229 6.71 4.49 10.68
CA ALA A 229 7.19 4.04 9.38
C ALA A 229 8.03 5.14 8.68
N ALA A 230 7.50 6.36 8.64
CA ALA A 230 8.22 7.51 8.08
C ALA A 230 9.54 7.77 8.82
N GLY A 231 9.53 7.69 10.16
CA GLY A 231 10.73 7.90 10.96
C GLY A 231 11.79 6.83 10.68
N VAL A 232 11.38 5.56 10.64
CA VAL A 232 12.27 4.45 10.28
C VAL A 232 12.81 4.61 8.86
N GLN A 233 11.96 4.93 7.88
CA GLN A 233 12.35 5.07 6.48
C GLN A 233 13.34 6.22 6.29
N ALA A 234 13.10 7.38 6.93
CA ALA A 234 14.02 8.51 6.89
C ALA A 234 15.39 8.18 7.48
N PHE A 235 15.44 7.36 8.52
CA PHE A 235 16.70 6.83 9.03
C PHE A 235 17.30 5.80 8.07
N TYR A 236 16.53 4.83 7.62
CA TYR A 236 17.01 3.71 6.80
C TYR A 236 17.61 4.18 5.47
N LEU A 237 16.96 5.13 4.80
CA LEU A 237 17.34 5.71 3.51
C LEU A 237 18.20 6.99 3.63
N ARG A 238 18.70 7.29 4.84
CA ARG A 238 19.47 8.52 5.11
C ARG A 238 20.71 8.61 4.22
N ASP A 239 21.01 9.82 3.76
CA ASP A 239 22.26 10.13 3.06
C ASP A 239 23.20 11.00 3.95
N PRO A 240 24.42 11.33 3.49
CA PRO A 240 25.33 12.19 4.24
C PRO A 240 24.80 13.61 4.49
N ILE A 241 23.86 14.11 3.67
CA ILE A 241 23.24 15.42 3.83
C ILE A 241 22.25 15.38 4.99
N ASP A 242 21.39 14.36 5.03
CA ASP A 242 20.44 14.09 6.10
C ASP A 242 21.15 13.99 7.45
N LEU A 243 22.28 13.28 7.50
CA LEU A 243 23.09 13.15 8.72
C LEU A 243 23.69 14.48 9.21
N ARG A 244 23.83 15.50 8.36
CA ARG A 244 24.26 16.84 8.82
C ARG A 244 23.20 17.49 9.71
N ALA A 245 21.92 17.24 9.44
CA ALA A 245 20.83 17.75 10.27
C ALA A 245 20.85 17.13 11.67
N CYS A 246 21.26 15.86 11.80
CA CYS A 246 21.35 15.18 13.09
C CYS A 246 22.61 15.50 13.92
N ARG A 247 23.52 16.36 13.42
CA ARG A 247 24.71 16.75 14.20
C ARG A 247 24.33 17.49 15.47
N VAL A 248 23.27 18.27 15.43
CA VAL A 248 22.67 18.94 16.59
C VAL A 248 21.17 18.82 16.44
N PHE A 249 20.54 18.09 17.36
CA PHE A 249 19.09 17.96 17.38
C PHE A 249 18.47 19.29 17.76
N LYS A 250 17.67 19.85 16.85
CA LYS A 250 16.95 21.12 17.04
C LYS A 250 15.49 20.90 17.36
N THR A 251 14.90 19.84 16.80
CA THR A 251 13.47 19.56 16.98
C THR A 251 13.22 18.64 18.15
N PHE A 252 13.94 17.52 18.25
CA PHE A 252 13.72 16.51 19.28
C PHE A 252 14.89 16.38 20.26
N LEU A 253 14.85 17.17 21.33
CA LEU A 253 15.94 17.26 22.31
C LEU A 253 16.27 15.89 22.95
N PRO A 254 17.49 15.34 22.77
CA PRO A 254 17.92 14.06 23.31
C PRO A 254 17.85 13.99 24.84
N GLU A 255 17.97 15.10 25.55
CA GLU A 255 17.95 15.15 27.01
C GLU A 255 16.58 14.77 27.57
N THR A 256 15.53 14.92 26.77
CA THR A 256 14.13 14.61 27.14
C THR A 256 13.76 13.13 26.93
N ARG A 257 14.74 12.25 26.69
CA ARG A 257 14.49 10.84 26.39
C ARG A 257 13.82 10.12 27.55
N ILE A 258 12.72 9.44 27.25
CA ILE A 258 12.02 8.55 28.17
C ILE A 258 11.92 7.15 27.56
N MET A 259 11.83 6.13 28.42
CA MET A 259 11.56 4.77 27.97
C MET A 259 10.09 4.65 27.58
N THR A 260 9.81 4.18 26.36
CA THR A 260 8.46 3.90 25.89
C THR A 260 8.43 2.63 25.06
N SER A 261 7.30 1.93 25.05
CA SER A 261 7.05 0.85 24.10
C SER A 261 6.58 1.45 22.78
N VAL A 262 7.24 1.09 21.67
CA VAL A 262 6.87 1.48 20.31
C VAL A 262 6.46 0.24 19.53
N THR A 263 5.38 0.36 18.76
CA THR A 263 4.90 -0.69 17.86
C THR A 263 5.40 -0.41 16.46
N PHE A 264 6.03 -1.41 15.85
CA PHE A 264 6.53 -1.43 14.48
C PHE A 264 5.85 -2.56 13.71
N THR A 265 5.97 -2.58 12.38
CA THR A 265 5.93 -3.86 11.66
C THR A 265 7.25 -4.59 11.88
N LYS A 266 7.28 -5.92 11.71
CA LYS A 266 8.52 -6.70 11.75
C LYS A 266 9.56 -6.20 10.75
N CYS A 267 9.12 -5.77 9.55
CA CYS A 267 9.97 -5.14 8.53
C CYS A 267 10.64 -3.86 9.07
N LEU A 268 9.85 -2.90 9.56
CA LEU A 268 10.37 -1.64 10.11
C LEU A 268 11.33 -1.86 11.28
N TYR A 269 11.02 -2.82 12.15
CA TYR A 269 11.91 -3.19 13.24
C TYR A 269 13.25 -3.75 12.72
N ALA A 270 13.20 -4.69 11.77
CA ALA A 270 14.39 -5.26 11.16
C ALA A 270 15.26 -4.20 10.47
N GLN A 271 14.64 -3.26 9.74
CA GLN A 271 15.32 -2.13 9.10
C GLN A 271 16.13 -1.28 10.08
N LEU A 272 15.62 -1.04 11.30
CA LEU A 272 16.37 -0.34 12.34
C LEU A 272 17.49 -1.21 12.93
N VAL A 273 17.19 -2.48 13.26
CA VAL A 273 18.15 -3.36 13.94
C VAL A 273 19.37 -3.63 13.07
N GLN A 274 19.18 -3.90 11.78
CA GLN A 274 20.27 -4.29 10.88
C GLN A 274 21.27 -3.17 10.58
N GLN A 275 20.86 -1.91 10.76
CA GLN A 275 21.69 -0.75 10.48
C GLN A 275 22.72 -0.53 11.60
N ARG A 276 24.00 -0.72 11.32
CA ARG A 276 25.07 -0.27 12.23
C ARG A 276 25.20 1.25 12.15
N PHE A 277 25.11 1.93 13.28
CA PHE A 277 25.14 3.38 13.32
C PHE A 277 25.74 3.89 14.62
N VAL A 278 26.66 4.85 14.50
CA VAL A 278 27.28 5.57 15.60
C VAL A 278 26.89 7.04 15.45
N PRO A 279 26.20 7.64 16.43
CA PRO A 279 25.76 9.03 16.33
C PRO A 279 26.96 9.98 16.41
N ASP A 280 26.84 11.16 15.78
CA ASP A 280 27.84 12.22 15.91
C ASP A 280 27.93 12.65 17.39
N ARG A 281 29.14 12.90 17.90
CA ARG A 281 29.35 13.30 19.31
C ARG A 281 28.58 14.57 19.69
N ARG A 282 28.31 15.44 18.72
CA ARG A 282 27.56 16.69 18.90
C ARG A 282 26.05 16.49 19.01
N SER A 283 25.55 15.30 18.65
CA SER A 283 24.10 15.01 18.62
C SER A 283 23.45 14.93 20.00
N GLY A 284 24.22 14.93 21.09
CA GLY A 284 23.71 14.71 22.45
C GLY A 284 23.44 13.22 22.79
N TYR A 285 23.67 12.30 21.85
CA TYR A 285 23.55 10.87 22.09
C TYR A 285 24.86 10.27 22.64
N LYS A 286 24.86 9.95 23.93
CA LYS A 286 25.88 9.10 24.56
C LYS A 286 25.32 7.70 24.72
N MET A 287 25.88 6.74 23.99
CA MET A 287 25.44 5.35 24.05
C MET A 287 26.00 4.65 25.30
N PRO A 288 25.21 3.87 26.04
CA PRO A 288 25.72 3.03 27.11
C PRO A 288 26.64 1.93 26.55
N PRO A 289 27.45 1.26 27.38
CA PRO A 289 28.26 0.14 26.93
C PRO A 289 27.38 -1.01 26.39
N PRO A 290 27.85 -1.81 25.42
CA PRO A 290 27.09 -2.94 24.86
C PRO A 290 26.61 -3.98 25.88
N SER A 291 27.28 -4.08 27.03
CA SER A 291 26.90 -4.95 28.15
C SER A 291 25.69 -4.43 28.95
N HIS A 292 25.23 -3.21 28.70
CA HIS A 292 24.10 -2.62 29.42
C HIS A 292 22.80 -3.39 29.12
N PRO A 293 22.00 -3.78 30.13
CA PRO A 293 20.79 -4.59 29.92
C PRO A 293 19.78 -3.98 28.95
N GLN A 294 19.72 -2.64 28.90
CA GLN A 294 18.82 -1.89 28.01
C GLN A 294 19.51 -1.33 26.77
N TYR A 295 20.73 -1.78 26.43
CA TYR A 295 21.50 -1.25 25.29
C TYR A 295 20.66 -1.23 24.00
N ARG A 296 19.92 -2.31 23.71
CA ARG A 296 19.02 -2.39 22.54
C ARG A 296 17.95 -1.30 22.52
N ALA A 297 17.37 -0.96 23.67
CA ALA A 297 16.36 0.08 23.77
C ALA A 297 16.95 1.48 23.52
N HIS A 298 18.18 1.73 23.99
CA HIS A 298 18.91 2.95 23.68
C HIS A 298 19.26 3.03 22.20
N GLU A 299 19.71 1.93 21.60
CA GLU A 299 20.12 1.90 20.20
C GLU A 299 18.93 2.13 19.27
N LEU A 300 17.83 1.39 19.47
CA LEU A 300 16.60 1.56 18.68
C LEU A 300 16.02 2.96 18.81
N GLY A 301 15.95 3.48 20.04
CA GLY A 301 15.47 4.83 20.30
C GLY A 301 16.34 5.89 19.62
N MET A 302 17.67 5.74 19.69
CA MET A 302 18.62 6.63 19.04
C MET A 302 18.45 6.63 17.53
N LYS A 303 18.38 5.46 16.87
CA LYS A 303 18.18 5.35 15.42
C LYS A 303 16.85 5.96 14.98
N LEU A 304 15.77 5.63 15.67
CA LEU A 304 14.44 6.17 15.36
C LEU A 304 14.38 7.69 15.56
N ALA A 305 15.00 8.22 16.61
CA ALA A 305 15.04 9.65 16.85
C ALA A 305 15.81 10.41 15.76
N HIS A 306 16.92 9.86 15.26
CA HIS A 306 17.61 10.42 14.09
C HIS A 306 16.70 10.47 12.87
N GLY A 307 15.92 9.40 12.63
CA GLY A 307 14.92 9.38 11.56
C GLY A 307 13.89 10.51 11.65
N PHE A 308 13.34 10.74 12.84
CA PHE A 308 12.40 11.85 13.07
C PHE A 308 13.06 13.23 12.92
N GLU A 309 14.31 13.40 13.35
CA GLU A 309 15.04 14.65 13.17
C GLU A 309 15.31 14.92 11.68
N ILE A 310 15.68 13.88 10.91
CA ILE A 310 15.85 13.95 9.45
C ILE A 310 14.54 14.39 8.80
N LEU A 311 13.42 13.75 9.15
CA LEU A 311 12.10 14.13 8.63
C LEU A 311 11.82 15.62 8.89
N CYS A 312 11.95 16.08 10.13
CA CYS A 312 11.67 17.47 10.46
C CYS A 312 12.60 18.45 9.74
N SER A 313 13.86 18.07 9.49
CA SER A 313 14.79 18.92 8.75
C SER A 313 14.37 19.13 7.28
N LYS A 314 13.78 18.11 6.64
CA LYS A 314 13.27 18.17 5.26
C LYS A 314 12.02 19.04 5.11
N PHE A 315 11.22 19.19 6.17
CA PHE A 315 9.97 19.96 6.16
C PHE A 315 10.06 21.30 6.92
N SER A 316 11.25 21.67 7.40
CA SER A 316 11.46 22.94 8.10
C SER A 316 11.47 24.12 7.10
N PRO A 317 10.73 25.21 7.36
CA PRO A 317 10.59 26.34 6.43
C PRO A 317 11.91 27.06 6.11
N HIS A 318 12.99 26.79 6.84
CA HIS A 318 14.31 27.36 6.56
C HIS A 318 15.07 26.69 5.40
N PHE A 319 14.54 25.62 4.79
CA PHE A 319 15.12 24.91 3.64
C PHE A 319 14.20 24.86 2.40
N SER A 320 13.14 25.67 2.37
CA SER A 320 12.15 25.64 1.27
C SER A 320 12.61 26.40 0.02
N ASP A 321 13.60 25.86 -0.68
CA ASP A 321 13.84 26.17 -2.10
C ASP A 321 13.78 24.93 -3.01
N SER A 322 13.47 23.75 -2.46
CA SER A 322 13.25 22.55 -3.26
C SER A 322 11.77 22.16 -3.27
N LYS A 323 11.15 22.43 -4.43
CA LYS A 323 9.88 21.90 -4.97
C LYS A 323 8.88 21.33 -3.95
N LYS A 324 7.79 22.07 -3.76
CA LYS A 324 6.50 21.59 -3.21
C LYS A 324 6.12 20.23 -3.83
N SER A 325 6.44 19.12 -3.16
CA SER A 325 5.82 17.83 -3.45
C SER A 325 4.50 17.78 -2.68
N PHE A 326 3.44 18.16 -3.39
CA PHE A 326 2.04 17.76 -3.23
C PHE A 326 1.72 16.83 -2.04
N MET A 327 1.38 17.41 -0.90
CA MET A 327 0.18 16.95 -0.19
C MET A 327 -0.97 17.83 -0.64
N THR A 328 -1.52 17.54 -1.82
CA THR A 328 -2.87 18.00 -2.13
C THR A 328 -3.81 17.27 -1.18
N PRO A 329 -4.62 17.95 -0.35
CA PRO A 329 -5.77 17.31 0.25
C PRO A 329 -6.61 16.81 -0.91
N SER A 330 -6.74 15.48 -1.03
CA SER A 330 -7.61 14.92 -2.05
C SER A 330 -9.00 15.57 -1.89
N PRO A 331 -9.65 16.06 -2.95
CA PRO A 331 -11.03 16.54 -2.86
C PRO A 331 -11.99 15.45 -2.33
N LEU A 332 -11.58 14.18 -2.37
CA LEU A 332 -12.27 13.03 -1.78
C LEU A 332 -12.18 12.98 -0.24
N TRP A 333 -11.30 13.77 0.38
CA TRP A 333 -11.15 13.81 1.84
C TRP A 333 -12.41 14.35 2.53
N ALA A 334 -13.05 15.37 1.94
CA ALA A 334 -14.26 15.95 2.49
C ALA A 334 -15.42 14.93 2.49
N GLY A 335 -15.65 14.26 1.37
CA GLY A 335 -16.68 13.21 1.24
C GLY A 335 -16.38 11.98 2.12
N PHE A 336 -15.11 11.55 2.19
CA PHE A 336 -14.69 10.50 3.12
C PHE A 336 -14.95 10.86 4.58
N LEU A 337 -14.64 12.09 5.00
CA LEU A 337 -14.88 12.58 6.36
C LEU A 337 -16.39 12.63 6.69
N GLU A 338 -17.22 13.08 5.75
CA GLU A 338 -18.68 13.07 5.91
C GLU A 338 -19.26 11.66 5.99
N SER A 339 -18.77 10.74 5.17
CA SER A 339 -19.16 9.32 5.20
C SER A 339 -18.76 8.65 6.52
N LEU A 340 -17.58 8.95 7.08
CA LEU A 340 -17.18 8.49 8.41
C LEU A 340 -18.07 9.05 9.52
N LYS A 341 -18.51 10.31 9.42
CA LYS A 341 -19.47 10.92 10.36
C LYS A 341 -20.85 10.27 10.25
N LYS A 342 -21.32 9.98 9.05
CA LYS A 342 -22.63 9.37 8.78
C LYS A 342 -22.73 7.93 9.29
N ASN A 343 -21.62 7.20 9.30
CA ASN A 343 -21.55 5.80 9.75
C ASN A 343 -21.17 5.66 11.25
N ASP A 344 -21.32 6.71 12.06
CA ASP A 344 -21.01 6.73 13.50
C ASP A 344 -19.59 6.22 13.84
N TYR A 345 -18.64 6.39 12.93
CA TYR A 345 -17.26 5.93 13.12
C TYR A 345 -16.57 6.67 14.27
N PHE A 346 -16.94 7.94 14.46
CA PHE A 346 -16.46 8.76 15.58
C PHE A 346 -17.36 8.60 16.81
N LYS A 347 -17.33 7.44 17.46
CA LYS A 347 -17.97 7.31 18.77
C LYS A 347 -17.33 8.27 19.78
N VAL A 348 -18.21 9.02 20.44
CA VAL A 348 -18.03 9.95 21.58
C VAL A 348 -16.58 10.14 22.07
N GLY A 349 -15.91 11.18 21.57
CA GLY A 349 -14.66 11.69 22.17
C GLY A 349 -13.66 12.35 21.23
N LEU A 350 -13.71 12.08 19.92
CA LEU A 350 -12.63 12.50 18.98
C LEU A 350 -12.97 13.69 18.07
N ALA A 351 -14.16 14.27 18.17
CA ALA A 351 -14.59 15.37 17.29
C ALA A 351 -13.92 16.73 17.58
N LYS A 352 -13.08 16.86 18.63
CA LYS A 352 -12.51 18.17 19.04
C LYS A 352 -11.13 18.52 18.49
N HIS A 353 -10.44 17.63 17.76
CA HIS A 353 -9.06 17.88 17.32
C HIS A 353 -8.71 17.38 15.90
N LEU A 354 -9.66 17.37 14.97
CA LEU A 354 -9.38 17.19 13.53
C LEU A 354 -9.43 18.51 12.78
#